data_AF-A0A9P9YK15-F1
#
_entry.id   AF-A0A9P9YK15-F1
#
_cell.length_a   1.000
_cell.length_b   1.000
_cell.length_c   1.000
_cell.angle_alpha   90.00
_cell.angle_beta   90.00
_cell.angle_gamma   90.00
#
_symmetry.space_group_name_H-M   'P 1'
#
loop_
_entity.id
_entity.type
_entity.pdbx_description
1 polymer ?
#
loop_
_entity_poly.entity_id
_entity_poly.type
_entity_poly.pdbx_seq_one_letter_code
_entity_poly.pdbx_strand_id
1 'polypeptide(L)'
;MEHRVELLLQPEEEHKLAQRSEHKADHKSENDEPHLTLQLKKHYETEAEVLGLLVDLETRYRQYYDLYQCEMQAQKILIERIWLLTQRYLILISSEQSCRYPEVYTLSTEEAIVNEYEEKLEVVRASNNTLKNSLLEVNQHCKKFYAAYERLDKSRETPFLMGDSHHRSIKYHKIMAVDIFNYLYALVLKLKCYMHQLDPVNLESVEEYRELLQNESLMEEFDEYLKVHFVYCQCLQPSPTCPILKLKCSHQNLVNLKYVSRM
;
A
#
# COMPACT_ATOMS: atom_id res chain seq x y z
N MET A 1 99.12 -14.71 -40.91
CA MET A 1 99.07 -14.89 -39.45
C MET A 1 97.62 -15.18 -39.11
N GLU A 2 97.13 -16.43 -39.17
CA GLU A 2 97.33 -17.50 -38.16
C GLU A 2 96.91 -16.98 -36.77
N HIS A 3 95.94 -17.51 -36.01
CA HIS A 3 95.42 -18.88 -35.88
C HIS A 3 93.96 -18.90 -35.38
N ARG A 4 93.31 -20.03 -35.65
CA ARG A 4 92.07 -20.57 -35.12
C ARG A 4 92.42 -21.53 -33.97
N VAL A 5 91.75 -21.48 -32.80
CA VAL A 5 91.68 -22.60 -31.85
C VAL A 5 90.32 -22.57 -31.12
N GLU A 6 89.55 -23.65 -31.30
CA GLU A 6 88.36 -24.07 -30.55
C GLU A 6 88.74 -24.52 -29.14
N LEU A 7 87.81 -24.49 -28.18
CA LEU A 7 87.39 -25.72 -27.48
C LEU A 7 86.29 -25.47 -26.44
N LEU A 8 85.32 -26.38 -26.50
CA LEU A 8 84.22 -26.69 -25.59
C LEU A 8 84.69 -26.97 -24.16
N LEU A 9 83.78 -26.81 -23.19
CA LEU A 9 83.52 -27.75 -22.08
C LEU A 9 82.33 -27.26 -21.22
N GLN A 10 81.22 -28.00 -21.22
CA GLN A 10 80.27 -28.08 -20.09
C GLN A 10 80.78 -29.14 -19.11
N PRO A 11 80.40 -29.08 -17.82
CA PRO A 11 79.45 -30.08 -17.26
C PRO A 11 78.37 -29.43 -16.36
N GLU A 12 77.11 -29.86 -16.40
CA GLU A 12 76.50 -30.95 -15.60
C GLU A 12 76.42 -30.62 -14.10
N GLU A 13 75.21 -30.34 -13.62
CA GLU A 13 74.42 -31.21 -12.72
C GLU A 13 74.54 -30.67 -11.27
N GLU A 14 73.51 -30.50 -10.46
CA GLU A 14 72.64 -31.55 -9.96
C GLU A 14 71.56 -30.96 -9.01
N HIS A 15 70.42 -31.67 -8.94
CA HIS A 15 69.43 -31.74 -7.83
C HIS A 15 68.48 -30.55 -7.55
N LYS A 16 67.20 -30.58 -7.95
CA LYS A 16 66.04 -31.48 -7.64
C LYS A 16 65.15 -30.99 -6.48
N LEU A 17 63.87 -30.83 -6.86
CA LEU A 17 62.64 -30.90 -6.08
C LEU A 17 62.37 -29.82 -5.01
N ALA A 18 61.36 -28.98 -5.24
CA ALA A 18 60.00 -29.28 -4.78
C ALA A 18 58.99 -28.17 -5.15
N GLN A 19 57.83 -28.61 -5.66
CA GLN A 19 56.51 -27.96 -5.57
C GLN A 19 56.26 -26.68 -6.40
N ARG A 20 55.09 -26.40 -6.97
CA ARG A 20 53.86 -27.11 -7.39
C ARG A 20 52.96 -25.97 -7.90
N SER A 21 52.20 -26.22 -8.97
CA SER A 21 51.00 -25.45 -9.40
C SER A 21 51.30 -24.04 -9.97
N GLU A 22 50.70 -23.51 -11.04
CA GLU A 22 49.48 -23.82 -11.77
C GLU A 22 49.59 -23.28 -13.21
N HIS A 23 49.43 -24.16 -14.20
CA HIS A 23 48.85 -23.80 -15.49
C HIS A 23 47.33 -23.76 -15.30
N LYS A 24 46.67 -22.69 -15.76
CA LYS A 24 45.39 -22.66 -16.51
C LYS A 24 44.98 -21.19 -16.65
N ALA A 25 45.23 -20.57 -17.79
CA ALA A 25 44.40 -20.65 -19.00
C ALA A 25 42.96 -20.18 -18.72
N ASP A 26 42.66 -19.00 -19.25
CA ASP A 26 41.37 -18.31 -19.30
C ASP A 26 40.16 -19.27 -19.33
N HIS A 27 39.43 -19.32 -18.23
CA HIS A 27 38.04 -19.73 -18.25
C HIS A 27 37.21 -18.58 -18.85
N LYS A 28 36.99 -18.65 -20.17
CA LYS A 28 35.83 -18.00 -20.78
C LYS A 28 34.57 -18.57 -20.11
N SER A 29 33.84 -17.70 -19.43
CA SER A 29 32.51 -17.97 -18.87
C SER A 29 31.52 -18.17 -20.03
N GLU A 30 31.16 -19.41 -20.32
CA GLU A 30 30.11 -19.82 -21.26
C GLU A 30 28.70 -19.54 -20.68
N ASN A 31 28.37 -18.27 -20.41
CA ASN A 31 27.01 -17.93 -19.96
C ASN A 31 26.51 -16.53 -20.38
N ASP A 32 27.21 -15.84 -21.29
CA ASP A 32 26.71 -14.62 -21.89
C ASP A 32 25.84 -14.96 -23.11
N GLU A 33 24.53 -14.77 -23.00
CA GLU A 33 23.62 -14.78 -24.15
C GLU A 33 24.19 -13.86 -25.26
N PRO A 34 24.54 -14.40 -26.43
CA PRO A 34 25.44 -13.72 -27.39
C PRO A 34 24.82 -12.53 -28.14
N HIS A 35 23.70 -11.99 -27.68
CA HIS A 35 22.90 -11.01 -28.42
C HIS A 35 22.52 -9.74 -27.62
N LEU A 36 22.75 -9.68 -26.31
CA LEU A 36 22.47 -8.47 -25.53
C LEU A 36 23.77 -7.68 -25.30
N THR A 37 23.84 -6.48 -25.89
CA THR A 37 24.84 -5.49 -25.45
C THR A 37 24.64 -5.18 -23.97
N LEU A 38 25.72 -4.89 -23.23
CA LEU A 38 25.66 -4.56 -21.81
C LEU A 38 24.64 -3.44 -21.50
N GLN A 39 24.49 -2.49 -22.41
CA GLN A 39 23.49 -1.42 -22.32
C GLN A 39 22.05 -1.93 -22.43
N LEU A 40 21.80 -2.91 -23.30
CA LEU A 40 20.49 -3.54 -23.46
C LEU A 40 20.12 -4.41 -22.26
N LYS A 41 21.10 -5.13 -21.68
CA LYS A 41 20.90 -5.88 -20.44
C LYS A 41 20.50 -4.97 -19.27
N LYS A 42 21.25 -3.88 -19.06
CA LYS A 42 20.95 -2.88 -18.02
C LYS A 42 19.57 -2.22 -18.20
N HIS A 43 19.15 -2.03 -19.45
CA HIS A 43 17.82 -1.50 -19.74
C HIS A 43 16.72 -2.45 -19.27
N TYR A 44 16.79 -3.73 -19.67
CA TYR A 44 15.80 -4.73 -19.25
C TYR A 44 15.79 -4.96 -17.74
N GLU A 45 16.94 -4.89 -17.07
CA GLU A 45 17.01 -4.92 -15.60
C GLU A 45 16.25 -3.75 -14.97
N THR A 46 16.33 -2.56 -15.57
CA THR A 46 15.59 -1.37 -15.11
C THR A 46 14.09 -1.52 -15.38
N GLU A 47 13.69 -2.07 -16.53
CA GLU A 47 12.28 -2.37 -16.82
C GLU A 47 11.71 -3.39 -15.83
N ALA A 48 12.45 -4.44 -15.51
CA ALA A 48 12.07 -5.43 -14.51
C ALA A 48 11.92 -4.82 -13.12
N GLU A 49 12.81 -3.90 -12.73
CA GLU A 49 12.70 -3.15 -11.47
C GLU A 49 11.42 -2.31 -11.43
N VAL A 50 11.12 -1.57 -12.51
CA VAL A 50 9.92 -0.74 -12.60
C VAL A 50 8.65 -1.60 -12.58
N LEU A 51 8.65 -2.72 -13.27
CA LEU A 51 7.53 -3.68 -13.25
C LEU A 51 7.31 -4.26 -11.85
N GLY A 52 8.38 -4.65 -11.15
CA GLY A 52 8.30 -5.14 -9.77
C GLY A 52 7.69 -4.10 -8.82
N LEU A 53 8.09 -2.84 -8.96
CA LEU A 53 7.51 -1.73 -8.18
C LEU A 53 6.04 -1.45 -8.53
N LEU A 54 5.65 -1.61 -9.81
CA LEU A 54 4.25 -1.48 -10.21
C LEU A 54 3.38 -2.58 -9.57
N VAL A 55 3.83 -3.84 -9.58
CA VAL A 55 3.09 -4.95 -8.97
C VAL A 55 2.98 -4.79 -7.44
N ASP A 56 4.03 -4.27 -6.78
CA ASP A 56 3.98 -3.88 -5.36
C ASP A 56 2.92 -2.79 -5.13
N LEU A 57 2.87 -1.76 -5.99
CA LEU A 57 1.86 -0.71 -5.91
C LEU A 57 0.44 -1.25 -6.09
N GLU A 58 0.20 -2.10 -7.07
CA GLU A 58 -1.11 -2.75 -7.27
C GLU A 58 -1.58 -3.49 -6.01
N THR A 59 -0.66 -4.20 -5.37
CA THR A 59 -0.95 -4.94 -4.13
C THR A 59 -1.27 -3.98 -2.99
N ARG A 60 -0.51 -2.90 -2.86
CA ARG A 60 -0.70 -1.90 -1.80
C ARG A 60 -2.00 -1.12 -1.93
N TYR A 61 -2.37 -0.71 -3.15
CA TYR A 61 -3.66 -0.06 -3.34
C TYR A 61 -4.83 -1.01 -3.05
N ARG A 62 -4.70 -2.31 -3.37
CA ARG A 62 -5.72 -3.30 -3.00
C ARG A 62 -5.85 -3.45 -1.48
N GLN A 63 -4.73 -3.58 -0.79
CA GLN A 63 -4.72 -3.63 0.68
C GLN A 63 -5.30 -2.35 1.31
N TYR A 64 -4.96 -1.18 0.74
CA TYR A 64 -5.54 0.09 1.15
C TYR A 64 -7.05 0.12 0.94
N TYR A 65 -7.53 -0.38 -0.20
CA TYR A 65 -8.94 -0.42 -0.51
C TYR A 65 -9.71 -1.37 0.42
N ASP A 66 -9.16 -2.53 0.75
CA ASP A 66 -9.73 -3.45 1.74
C ASP A 66 -9.84 -2.77 3.13
N LEU A 67 -8.80 -2.05 3.55
CA LEU A 67 -8.80 -1.25 4.78
C LEU A 67 -9.87 -0.15 4.72
N TYR A 68 -9.94 0.58 3.60
CA TYR A 68 -10.94 1.61 3.36
C TYR A 68 -12.36 1.06 3.53
N GLN A 69 -12.67 -0.08 2.92
CA GLN A 69 -13.99 -0.71 3.05
C GLN A 69 -14.31 -1.05 4.51
N CYS A 70 -13.35 -1.59 5.26
CA CYS A 70 -13.52 -1.89 6.69
C CYS A 70 -13.81 -0.63 7.51
N GLU A 71 -13.00 0.41 7.33
CA GLU A 71 -13.15 1.68 8.04
C GLU A 71 -14.47 2.39 7.72
N MET A 72 -14.88 2.39 6.44
CA MET A 72 -16.17 2.96 6.04
C MET A 72 -17.35 2.23 6.67
N GLN A 73 -17.30 0.91 6.76
CA GLN A 73 -18.33 0.13 7.46
C GLN A 73 -18.38 0.46 8.96
N ALA A 74 -17.22 0.59 9.61
CA ALA A 74 -17.15 0.98 11.01
C ALA A 74 -17.73 2.39 11.24
N GLN A 75 -17.35 3.36 10.39
CA GLN A 75 -17.85 4.73 10.46
C GLN A 75 -19.36 4.81 10.24
N LYS A 76 -19.93 3.99 9.33
CA LYS A 76 -21.39 3.89 9.17
C LYS A 76 -22.10 3.46 10.46
N ILE A 77 -21.57 2.48 11.17
CA ILE A 77 -22.18 2.04 12.43
C ILE A 77 -22.06 3.14 13.49
N LEU A 78 -20.91 3.82 13.55
CA LEU A 78 -20.67 4.90 14.51
C LEU A 78 -21.55 6.12 14.24
N ILE A 79 -21.76 6.50 12.98
CA ILE A 79 -22.56 7.69 12.67
C ILE A 79 -24.03 7.50 13.04
N GLU A 80 -24.59 6.29 12.89
CA GLU A 80 -25.94 5.99 13.37
C GLU A 80 -26.04 6.17 14.88
N ARG A 81 -24.99 5.80 15.63
CA ARG A 81 -24.96 6.00 17.07
C ARG A 81 -24.86 7.47 17.45
N ILE A 82 -23.97 8.21 16.78
CA ILE A 82 -23.81 9.66 16.94
C ILE A 82 -25.14 10.37 16.66
N TRP A 83 -25.83 10.03 15.57
CA TRP A 83 -27.14 10.60 15.22
C TRP A 83 -28.19 10.41 16.33
N LEU A 84 -28.28 9.21 16.91
CA LEU A 84 -29.18 8.97 18.05
C LEU A 84 -28.79 9.76 19.30
N LEU A 85 -27.49 9.95 19.56
CA LEU A 85 -27.01 10.74 20.68
C LEU A 85 -27.33 12.24 20.49
N THR A 86 -27.11 12.78 19.29
CA THR A 86 -27.49 14.15 18.92
C THR A 86 -28.98 14.39 19.11
N GLN A 87 -29.83 13.47 18.63
CA GLN A 87 -31.29 13.58 18.84
C GLN A 87 -31.67 13.58 20.33
N ARG A 88 -31.07 12.69 21.13
CA ARG A 88 -31.31 12.64 22.57
C ARG A 88 -30.86 13.91 23.27
N TYR A 89 -29.70 14.45 22.88
CA TYR A 89 -29.18 15.71 23.41
C TYR A 89 -30.14 16.87 23.12
N LEU A 90 -30.58 17.01 21.86
CA LEU A 90 -31.55 18.04 21.45
C LEU A 90 -32.89 17.94 22.20
N ILE A 91 -33.41 16.72 22.39
CA ILE A 91 -34.62 16.50 23.19
C ILE A 91 -34.40 16.92 24.65
N LEU A 92 -33.27 16.55 25.25
CA LEU A 92 -32.95 16.86 26.65
C LEU A 92 -32.91 18.38 26.87
N ILE A 93 -32.14 19.12 26.07
CA ILE A 93 -31.98 20.57 26.23
C ILE A 93 -33.27 21.34 25.89
N SER A 94 -34.13 20.79 25.02
CA SER A 94 -35.43 21.41 24.70
C SER A 94 -36.49 21.17 25.81
N SER A 95 -36.30 20.17 26.67
CA SER A 95 -37.28 19.76 27.69
C SER A 95 -37.15 20.51 29.03
N GLU A 96 -36.07 21.29 29.22
CA GLU A 96 -35.75 21.94 30.50
C GLU A 96 -36.81 22.95 31.00
N GLN A 97 -37.70 23.43 30.12
CA GLN A 97 -38.71 24.44 30.46
C GLN A 97 -39.88 23.92 31.34
N SER A 98 -39.98 22.61 31.61
CA SER A 98 -41.15 22.01 32.28
C SER A 98 -40.84 21.20 33.56
N CYS A 99 -39.58 21.10 33.98
CA CYS A 99 -39.18 20.27 35.12
C CYS A 99 -39.16 21.06 36.45
N ARG A 100 -39.60 20.42 37.55
CA ARG A 100 -39.66 21.01 38.89
C ARG A 100 -38.30 21.09 39.60
N TYR A 101 -37.30 20.32 39.16
CA TYR A 101 -35.90 20.32 39.62
C TYR A 101 -34.96 19.87 38.48
N PRO A 102 -34.76 20.69 37.44
CA PRO A 102 -33.99 20.29 36.27
C PRO A 102 -32.51 20.05 36.59
N GLU A 103 -31.87 20.97 37.32
CA GLU A 103 -30.40 21.07 37.44
C GLU A 103 -29.69 19.82 37.99
N VAL A 104 -30.28 19.04 38.89
CA VAL A 104 -29.56 17.91 39.54
C VAL A 104 -29.60 16.62 38.70
N TYR A 105 -30.66 16.41 37.92
CA TYR A 105 -30.84 15.19 37.12
C TYR A 105 -30.49 15.36 35.65
N THR A 106 -30.61 16.58 35.09
CA THR A 106 -30.28 16.86 33.69
C THR A 106 -28.77 16.92 33.46
N LEU A 107 -28.01 17.56 34.34
CA LEU A 107 -26.54 17.72 34.20
C LEU A 107 -25.82 16.36 34.04
N SER A 108 -26.11 15.39 34.91
CA SER A 108 -25.49 14.06 34.82
C SER A 108 -25.87 13.27 33.57
N THR A 109 -27.08 13.50 33.04
CA THR A 109 -27.56 12.85 31.82
C THR A 109 -26.97 13.52 30.58
N GLU A 110 -26.87 14.85 30.59
CA GLU A 110 -26.25 15.65 29.56
C GLU A 110 -24.77 15.28 29.40
N GLU A 111 -24.02 15.29 30.51
CA GLU A 111 -22.62 14.88 30.56
C GLU A 111 -22.43 13.46 30.03
N ALA A 112 -23.31 12.52 30.39
CA ALA A 112 -23.24 11.15 29.90
C ALA A 112 -23.41 11.06 28.38
N ILE A 113 -24.36 11.81 27.80
CA ILE A 113 -24.59 11.84 26.35
C ILE A 113 -23.40 12.48 25.62
N VAL A 114 -22.90 13.62 26.11
CA VAL A 114 -21.75 14.32 25.52
C VAL A 114 -20.49 13.46 25.59
N ASN A 115 -20.23 12.80 26.72
CA ASN A 115 -19.09 11.90 26.87
C ASN A 115 -19.18 10.70 25.92
N GLU A 116 -20.36 10.07 25.78
CA GLU A 116 -20.54 8.98 24.82
C GLU A 116 -20.36 9.46 23.37
N TYR A 117 -20.86 10.66 23.05
CA TYR A 117 -20.70 11.28 21.75
C TYR A 117 -19.22 11.50 21.40
N GLU A 118 -18.46 12.14 22.31
CA GLU A 118 -17.04 12.41 22.13
C GLU A 118 -16.22 11.11 22.00
N GLU A 119 -16.57 10.07 22.76
CA GLU A 119 -15.95 8.75 22.62
C GLU A 119 -16.13 8.21 21.20
N LYS A 120 -17.34 8.27 20.63
CA LYS A 120 -17.59 7.79 19.26
C LYS A 120 -16.93 8.68 18.21
N LEU A 121 -16.94 10.00 18.40
CA LEU A 121 -16.28 10.94 17.51
C LEU A 121 -14.77 10.71 17.46
N GLU A 122 -14.13 10.38 18.59
CA GLU A 122 -12.71 10.04 18.63
C GLU A 122 -12.40 8.77 17.83
N VAL A 123 -13.29 7.77 17.86
CA VAL A 123 -13.13 6.57 17.02
C VAL A 123 -13.23 6.91 15.53
N VAL A 124 -14.16 7.78 15.13
CA VAL A 124 -14.25 8.27 13.73
C VAL A 124 -12.99 9.05 13.34
N ARG A 125 -12.47 9.88 14.25
CA ARG A 125 -11.23 10.63 14.05
C ARG A 125 -10.02 9.72 13.89
N ALA A 126 -9.91 8.68 14.71
CA ALA A 126 -8.89 7.66 14.61
C ALA A 126 -8.98 6.92 13.26
N SER A 127 -10.19 6.52 12.85
CA SER A 127 -10.45 5.88 11.55
C SER A 127 -9.97 6.75 10.37
N ASN A 128 -10.35 8.03 10.34
CA ASN A 128 -9.90 8.97 9.30
C ASN A 128 -8.38 9.18 9.30
N ASN A 129 -7.74 9.15 10.47
CA ASN A 129 -6.28 9.23 10.57
C ASN A 129 -5.59 7.95 10.10
N THR A 130 -6.14 6.77 10.37
CA THR A 130 -5.67 5.49 9.85
C THR A 130 -5.70 5.49 8.32
N LEU A 131 -6.82 5.90 7.72
CA LEU A 131 -6.95 6.03 6.26
C LEU A 131 -5.94 7.01 5.67
N LYS A 132 -5.73 8.15 6.30
CA LYS A 132 -4.73 9.13 5.86
C LYS A 132 -3.32 8.54 5.91
N ASN A 133 -2.94 7.96 7.05
CA ASN A 133 -1.57 7.49 7.27
C ASN A 133 -1.24 6.33 6.33
N SER A 134 -2.14 5.35 6.20
CA SER A 134 -1.96 4.24 5.27
C SER A 134 -1.82 4.72 3.81
N LEU A 135 -2.62 5.72 3.39
CA LEU A 135 -2.49 6.29 2.04
C LEU A 135 -1.15 7.02 1.83
N LEU A 136 -0.66 7.71 2.86
CA LEU A 136 0.64 8.37 2.82
C LEU A 136 1.79 7.37 2.76
N GLU A 137 1.65 6.18 3.33
CA GLU A 137 2.59 5.07 3.15
C GLU A 137 2.59 4.59 1.69
N VAL A 138 1.42 4.40 1.07
CA VAL A 138 1.32 4.06 -0.36
C VAL A 138 2.03 5.11 -1.22
N ASN A 139 1.86 6.40 -0.91
CA ASN A 139 2.54 7.49 -1.62
C ASN A 139 4.08 7.37 -1.60
N GLN A 140 4.66 6.86 -0.52
CA GLN A 140 6.12 6.64 -0.46
C GLN A 140 6.55 5.60 -1.50
N HIS A 141 5.73 4.57 -1.74
CA HIS A 141 5.96 3.58 -2.78
C HIS A 141 5.73 4.16 -4.18
N CYS A 142 4.74 5.04 -4.35
CA CYS A 142 4.54 5.78 -5.62
C CYS A 142 5.80 6.58 -5.98
N LYS A 143 6.41 7.26 -5.00
CA LYS A 143 7.66 8.01 -5.21
C LYS A 143 8.82 7.11 -5.64
N LYS A 144 8.96 5.92 -5.04
CA LYS A 144 9.98 4.94 -5.45
C LYS A 144 9.76 4.46 -6.87
N PHE A 145 8.51 4.13 -7.21
CA PHE A 145 8.12 3.76 -8.58
C PHE A 145 8.42 4.88 -9.58
N TYR A 146 8.09 6.15 -9.27
CA TYR A 146 8.40 7.27 -10.16
C TYR A 146 9.90 7.47 -10.33
N ALA A 147 10.69 7.38 -9.25
CA ALA A 147 12.14 7.48 -9.35
C ALA A 147 12.75 6.38 -10.22
N ALA A 148 12.20 5.16 -10.17
CA ALA A 148 12.61 4.07 -11.05
C ALA A 148 12.16 4.31 -12.50
N TYR A 149 10.91 4.73 -12.71
CA TYR A 149 10.37 5.07 -14.03
C TYR A 149 11.19 6.16 -14.73
N GLU A 150 11.65 7.19 -14.01
CA GLU A 150 12.43 8.27 -14.60
C GLU A 150 13.83 7.82 -15.07
N ARG A 151 14.36 6.71 -14.54
CA ARG A 151 15.61 6.10 -14.99
C ARG A 151 15.47 5.31 -16.29
N LEU A 152 14.25 5.02 -16.76
CA LEU A 152 14.02 4.31 -18.02
C LEU A 152 14.51 5.13 -19.22
N ASP A 153 15.15 4.45 -20.16
CA ASP A 153 15.52 5.01 -21.45
C ASP A 153 14.30 5.02 -22.38
N LYS A 154 13.53 6.10 -22.30
CA LYS A 154 12.28 6.30 -23.05
C LYS A 154 12.49 6.44 -24.57
N SER A 155 13.74 6.48 -25.04
CA SER A 155 14.05 6.48 -26.48
C SER A 155 13.89 5.09 -27.11
N ARG A 156 13.81 4.04 -26.29
CA ARG A 156 13.66 2.66 -26.74
C ARG A 156 12.19 2.31 -26.97
N GLU A 157 11.91 1.66 -28.08
CA GLU A 157 10.56 1.19 -28.44
C GLU A 157 10.33 -0.24 -27.93
N THR A 158 10.41 -0.44 -26.62
CA THR A 158 10.10 -1.75 -26.01
C THR A 158 8.59 -1.94 -25.85
N PRO A 159 8.08 -3.19 -25.85
CA PRO A 159 6.68 -3.48 -25.54
C PRO A 159 6.25 -2.93 -24.18
N PHE A 160 7.16 -2.89 -23.19
CA PHE A 160 6.89 -2.31 -21.88
C PHE A 160 6.60 -0.80 -21.95
N LEU A 161 7.38 -0.06 -22.76
CA LEU A 161 7.24 1.38 -22.95
C LEU A 161 6.07 1.78 -23.86
N MET A 162 5.87 1.02 -24.95
CA MET A 162 4.86 1.32 -25.96
C MET A 162 3.49 0.67 -25.68
N GLY A 163 3.48 -0.39 -24.89
CA GLY A 163 2.36 -1.33 -24.80
C GLY A 163 2.43 -2.40 -25.90
N ASP A 164 1.64 -3.45 -25.73
CA ASP A 164 1.44 -4.51 -26.71
C ASP A 164 -0.06 -4.89 -26.81
N SER A 165 -0.38 -5.97 -27.51
CA SER A 165 -1.78 -6.42 -27.68
C SER A 165 -2.46 -6.87 -26.38
N HIS A 166 -1.71 -7.15 -25.33
CA HIS A 166 -2.17 -7.67 -24.05
C HIS A 166 -1.95 -6.69 -22.88
N HIS A 167 -0.94 -5.82 -22.98
CA HIS A 167 -0.50 -4.94 -21.90
C HIS A 167 -0.54 -3.48 -22.33
N ARG A 168 -1.03 -2.62 -21.44
CA ARG A 168 -0.94 -1.17 -21.62
C ARG A 168 0.48 -0.71 -21.31
N SER A 169 0.89 0.39 -21.94
CA SER A 169 2.21 1.00 -21.69
C SER A 169 2.43 1.32 -20.22
N ILE A 170 3.68 1.25 -19.76
CA ILE A 170 4.02 1.65 -18.38
C ILE A 170 3.67 3.12 -18.09
N LYS A 171 3.66 3.98 -19.12
CA LYS A 171 3.21 5.39 -18.99
C LYS A 171 1.76 5.48 -18.54
N TYR A 172 0.89 4.61 -19.05
CA TYR A 172 -0.51 4.54 -18.65
C TYR A 172 -0.65 4.22 -17.16
N HIS A 173 0.06 3.19 -16.69
CA HIS A 173 0.02 2.80 -15.27
C HIS A 173 0.62 3.88 -14.36
N LYS A 174 1.65 4.62 -14.81
CA LYS A 174 2.17 5.78 -14.08
C LYS A 174 1.11 6.85 -13.84
N ILE A 175 0.37 7.22 -14.89
CA ILE A 175 -0.70 8.22 -14.79
C ILE A 175 -1.78 7.70 -13.83
N MET A 176 -2.17 6.44 -14.00
CA MET A 176 -3.21 5.85 -13.16
C MET A 176 -2.83 5.80 -11.68
N ALA A 177 -1.58 5.49 -11.33
CA ALA A 177 -1.13 5.50 -9.95
C ALA A 177 -1.30 6.88 -9.29
N VAL A 178 -1.04 7.97 -10.04
CA VAL A 178 -1.28 9.34 -9.57
C VAL A 178 -2.77 9.60 -9.38
N ASP A 179 -3.59 9.23 -10.36
CA ASP A 179 -5.03 9.50 -10.33
C ASP A 179 -5.72 8.77 -9.17
N ILE A 180 -5.37 7.49 -8.97
CA ILE A 180 -5.85 6.68 -7.84
C ILE A 180 -5.44 7.33 -6.51
N PHE A 181 -4.18 7.76 -6.37
CA PHE A 181 -3.74 8.45 -5.15
C PHE A 181 -4.54 9.74 -4.91
N ASN A 182 -4.68 10.59 -5.93
CA ASN A 182 -5.37 11.87 -5.80
C ASN A 182 -6.84 11.69 -5.45
N TYR A 183 -7.51 10.71 -6.07
CA TYR A 183 -8.88 10.36 -5.76
C TYR A 183 -9.04 9.97 -4.29
N LEU A 184 -8.25 9.00 -3.81
CA LEU A 184 -8.32 8.53 -2.43
C LEU A 184 -7.93 9.62 -1.44
N TYR A 185 -6.98 10.47 -1.79
CA TYR A 185 -6.54 11.56 -0.93
C TYR A 185 -7.64 12.62 -0.78
N ALA A 186 -8.30 13.00 -1.88
CA ALA A 186 -9.43 13.92 -1.85
C ALA A 186 -10.58 13.37 -1.01
N LEU A 187 -10.86 12.07 -1.12
CA LEU A 187 -11.87 11.38 -0.32
C LEU A 187 -11.55 11.44 1.19
N VAL A 188 -10.32 11.11 1.58
CA VAL A 188 -9.88 11.20 2.98
C VAL A 188 -9.99 12.63 3.51
N LEU A 189 -9.65 13.63 2.70
CA LEU A 189 -9.82 15.04 3.07
C LEU A 189 -11.30 15.39 3.27
N LYS A 190 -12.17 14.94 2.36
CA LYS A 190 -13.62 15.13 2.45
C LYS A 190 -14.18 14.54 3.74
N LEU A 191 -13.83 13.30 4.08
CA LEU A 191 -14.23 12.66 5.34
C LEU A 191 -13.80 13.46 6.57
N LYS A 192 -12.54 13.94 6.58
CA LYS A 192 -12.04 14.77 7.69
C LYS A 192 -12.77 16.10 7.80
N CYS A 193 -13.06 16.77 6.68
CA CYS A 193 -13.77 18.03 6.66
C CYS A 193 -15.16 17.92 7.29
N TYR A 194 -15.96 16.93 6.88
CA TYR A 194 -17.30 16.73 7.45
C TYR A 194 -17.24 16.27 8.90
N MET A 195 -16.29 15.38 9.25
CA MET A 195 -16.10 14.96 10.64
C MET A 195 -15.80 16.15 11.57
N HIS A 196 -15.10 17.19 11.10
CA HIS A 196 -14.84 18.40 11.89
C HIS A 196 -16.07 19.29 12.09
N GLN A 197 -17.16 19.05 11.38
CA GLN A 197 -18.43 19.78 11.52
C GLN A 197 -19.41 19.10 12.48
N LEU A 198 -19.12 17.86 12.89
CA LEU A 198 -19.98 17.08 13.78
C LEU A 198 -20.04 17.72 15.16
N ASP A 199 -21.25 18.14 15.56
CA ASP A 199 -21.52 18.75 16.86
C ASP A 199 -22.77 18.12 17.51
N PRO A 200 -22.77 17.85 18.83
CA PRO A 200 -23.94 17.36 19.57
C PRO A 200 -25.21 18.21 19.43
N VAL A 201 -25.10 19.49 19.06
CA VAL A 201 -26.24 20.40 18.85
C VAL A 201 -26.64 20.56 17.38
N ASN A 202 -25.91 19.95 16.45
CA ASN A 202 -26.12 20.12 15.02
C ASN A 202 -26.48 18.79 14.34
N LEU A 203 -27.77 18.47 14.32
CA LEU A 203 -28.27 17.27 13.64
C LEU A 203 -28.03 17.26 12.13
N GLU A 204 -28.09 18.43 11.49
CA GLU A 204 -27.88 18.57 10.04
C GLU A 204 -26.46 18.11 9.65
N SER A 205 -25.43 18.55 10.38
CA SER A 205 -24.04 18.11 10.13
C SER A 205 -23.86 16.59 10.23
N VAL A 206 -24.62 15.94 11.13
CA VAL A 206 -24.57 14.50 11.33
C VAL A 206 -25.26 13.78 10.18
N GLU A 207 -26.39 14.31 9.70
CA GLU A 207 -27.11 13.78 8.53
C GLU A 207 -26.30 13.92 7.25
N GLU A 208 -25.65 15.05 7.04
CA GLU A 208 -24.74 15.28 5.92
C GLU A 208 -23.57 14.27 5.92
N TYR A 209 -22.94 14.03 7.08
CA TYR A 209 -21.88 13.02 7.17
C TYR A 209 -22.40 11.60 6.95
N ARG A 210 -23.62 11.31 7.42
CA ARG A 210 -24.28 10.02 7.21
C ARG A 210 -24.57 9.77 5.73
N GLU A 211 -25.09 10.76 5.02
CA GLU A 211 -25.30 10.70 3.56
C GLU A 211 -23.99 10.53 2.81
N LEU A 212 -22.93 11.26 3.22
CA LEU A 212 -21.60 11.10 2.68
C LEU A 212 -21.12 9.65 2.80
N LEU A 213 -21.24 9.05 3.98
CA LEU A 213 -20.83 7.65 4.21
C LEU A 213 -21.68 6.65 3.42
N GLN A 214 -22.95 6.92 3.16
CA GLN A 214 -23.79 6.07 2.33
C GLN A 214 -23.37 6.13 0.86
N ASN A 215 -23.17 7.33 0.33
CA ASN A 215 -22.83 7.55 -1.08
C ASN A 215 -21.40 7.11 -1.41
N GLU A 216 -20.41 7.53 -0.61
CA GLU A 216 -19.00 7.27 -0.89
C GLU A 216 -18.61 5.81 -0.63
N SER A 217 -19.35 5.08 0.21
CA SER A 217 -19.04 3.67 0.47
C SER A 217 -19.27 2.72 -0.70
N LEU A 218 -20.05 3.14 -1.71
CA LEU A 218 -20.43 2.34 -2.87
C LEU A 218 -19.46 2.58 -4.03
N MET A 219 -18.16 2.58 -3.76
CA MET A 219 -17.10 2.73 -4.78
C MET A 219 -17.01 1.51 -5.74
N GLU A 220 -18.14 1.00 -6.23
CA GLU A 220 -18.24 -0.18 -7.09
C GLU A 220 -17.40 0.00 -8.37
N GLU A 221 -17.48 1.18 -8.99
CA GLU A 221 -16.67 1.51 -10.18
C GLU A 221 -15.17 1.54 -9.88
N PHE A 222 -14.79 1.92 -8.65
CA PHE A 222 -13.37 1.96 -8.27
C PHE A 222 -12.81 0.57 -8.00
N ASP A 223 -13.61 -0.37 -7.50
CA ASP A 223 -13.18 -1.75 -7.29
C ASP A 223 -12.77 -2.40 -8.62
N GLU A 224 -13.62 -2.26 -9.64
CA GLU A 224 -13.29 -2.72 -10.99
C GLU A 224 -12.06 -1.98 -11.54
N TYR A 225 -12.01 -0.66 -11.37
CA TYR A 225 -10.88 0.14 -11.83
C TYR A 225 -9.54 -0.33 -11.22
N LEU A 226 -9.53 -0.63 -9.93
CA LEU A 226 -8.36 -1.10 -9.22
C LEU A 226 -7.98 -2.54 -9.55
N LYS A 227 -8.97 -3.45 -9.61
CA LYS A 227 -8.74 -4.89 -9.79
C LYS A 227 -8.58 -5.32 -11.25
N VAL A 228 -9.05 -4.51 -12.20
CA VAL A 228 -9.03 -4.84 -13.62
C VAL A 228 -8.16 -3.85 -14.39
N HIS A 229 -8.37 -2.54 -14.24
CA HIS A 229 -7.71 -1.55 -15.10
C HIS A 229 -6.32 -1.13 -14.64
N PHE A 230 -6.05 -1.13 -13.33
CA PHE A 230 -4.72 -0.82 -12.80
C PHE A 230 -3.73 -1.97 -12.91
N VAL A 231 -4.24 -3.20 -13.05
CA VAL A 231 -3.43 -4.42 -13.14
C VAL A 231 -2.67 -4.44 -14.45
N TYR A 232 -1.34 -4.51 -14.36
CA TYR A 232 -0.47 -4.62 -15.53
C TYR A 232 -0.65 -5.97 -16.22
N CYS A 233 -0.53 -7.06 -15.48
CA CYS A 233 -0.70 -8.42 -16.01
C CYS A 233 -1.27 -9.35 -14.94
N GLN A 234 -2.34 -10.07 -15.28
CA GLN A 234 -2.97 -11.02 -14.35
C GLN A 234 -2.04 -12.18 -13.97
N CYS A 235 -1.11 -12.57 -14.87
CA CYS A 235 -0.15 -13.64 -14.62
C CYS A 235 0.89 -13.32 -13.54
N LEU A 236 1.10 -12.02 -13.25
CA LEU A 236 2.05 -11.56 -12.23
C LEU A 236 1.43 -11.50 -10.83
N GLN A 237 0.12 -11.76 -10.72
CA GLN A 237 -0.54 -11.79 -9.42
C GLN A 237 -0.26 -13.09 -8.69
N PRO A 238 -0.14 -13.06 -7.35
CA PRO A 238 -0.04 -14.28 -6.57
C PRO A 238 -1.26 -15.17 -6.83
N SER A 239 -1.00 -16.46 -7.10
CA SER A 239 -2.08 -17.41 -7.35
C SER A 239 -3.02 -17.50 -6.16
N PRO A 240 -4.34 -17.63 -6.38
CA PRO A 240 -5.31 -17.72 -5.30
C PRO A 240 -4.94 -18.91 -4.42
N THR A 241 -4.55 -18.62 -3.18
CA THR A 241 -4.21 -19.65 -2.21
C THR A 241 -5.49 -20.38 -1.85
N CYS A 242 -5.48 -21.71 -1.98
CA CYS A 242 -6.62 -22.56 -1.70
C CYS A 242 -7.25 -22.18 -0.33
N PRO A 243 -8.59 -22.01 -0.23
CA PRO A 243 -9.25 -21.51 0.99
C PRO A 243 -8.91 -22.29 2.26
N ILE A 244 -8.49 -23.56 2.10
CA ILE A 244 -8.07 -24.47 3.17
C ILE A 244 -6.83 -23.92 3.92
N LEU A 245 -5.95 -23.16 3.27
CA LEU A 245 -4.76 -22.56 3.88
C LEU A 245 -5.03 -21.24 4.62
N LYS A 246 -6.17 -20.56 4.34
CA LYS A 246 -6.58 -19.33 5.03
C LYS A 246 -7.22 -19.57 6.41
N LEU A 247 -7.43 -20.83 6.82
CA LEU A 247 -7.88 -21.19 8.16
C LEU A 247 -6.77 -21.12 9.24
N LYS A 248 -5.60 -20.56 8.92
CA LYS A 248 -4.68 -20.03 9.94
C LYS A 248 -4.95 -18.54 10.19
N CYS A 249 -6.21 -18.18 10.36
CA CYS A 249 -6.56 -16.87 10.93
C CYS A 249 -6.10 -16.84 12.40
N SER A 250 -5.49 -15.73 12.79
CA SER A 250 -4.89 -15.49 14.09
C SER A 250 -5.92 -15.62 15.23
N HIS A 251 -6.00 -16.80 15.83
CA HIS A 251 -6.69 -17.03 17.12
C HIS A 251 -5.91 -16.47 18.32
N GLN A 252 -4.95 -15.55 18.13
CA GLN A 252 -4.23 -14.94 19.26
C GLN A 252 -5.04 -13.84 19.96
N ASN A 253 -6.01 -13.21 19.27
CA ASN A 253 -6.83 -12.15 19.88
C ASN A 253 -8.14 -12.64 20.54
N LEU A 254 -8.44 -13.93 20.48
CA LEU A 254 -9.63 -14.51 21.14
C LEU A 254 -9.39 -14.90 22.61
N VAL A 255 -8.19 -14.66 23.14
CA VAL A 255 -7.86 -14.99 24.55
C VAL A 255 -8.39 -13.92 25.54
N ASN A 256 -8.82 -12.74 25.05
CA ASN A 256 -9.25 -11.62 25.91
C ASN A 256 -10.74 -11.28 25.86
N LEU A 257 -11.59 -12.06 25.20
CA LEU A 257 -13.05 -11.94 25.37
C LEU A 257 -13.49 -12.66 26.66
N LYS A 258 -13.08 -12.12 27.82
CA LYS A 258 -13.78 -12.37 29.08
C LYS A 258 -15.07 -11.57 29.01
N TYR A 259 -16.20 -12.26 29.11
CA TYR A 259 -17.58 -11.77 29.01
C TYR A 259 -18.12 -11.66 27.59
N VAL A 260 -18.81 -12.72 27.13
CA VAL A 260 -20.28 -12.67 26.91
C VAL A 260 -20.85 -14.08 27.11
N SER A 261 -21.57 -14.30 28.21
CA SER A 261 -22.89 -14.95 28.22
C SER A 261 -23.25 -15.33 29.67
N ARG A 262 -24.12 -14.53 30.28
CA ARG A 262 -25.08 -15.04 31.26
C ARG A 262 -26.40 -15.15 30.49
N MET A 263 -26.87 -16.38 30.34
CA MET A 263 -28.32 -16.63 30.32
C MET A 263 -28.84 -16.58 31.74
#